data_AF-A0A3E1Y2J2-F1
#
_entry.id   AF-A0A3E1Y2J2-F1
#
_cell.length_a   1.000
_cell.length_b   1.000
_cell.length_c   1.000
_cell.angle_alpha   90.00
_cell.angle_beta   90.00
_cell.angle_gamma   90.00
#
_symmetry.space_group_name_H-M   'P 1'
#
loop_
_entity.id
_entity.type
_entity.pdbx_description
1 polymer ?
#
loop_
_entity_poly.entity_id
_entity_poly.type
_entity_poly.pdbx_seq_one_letter_code
_entity_poly.pdbx_strand_id
1 'polypeptide(L)'
;MGLFDKLRNEFIDIIEWTDPSSDLIVWKFPRYQNEIKMNAKLTVRESQIAVFMNEGKIADVFQPGMYSLTTQNMPILSTLQGWKYGFNSPFKADIFFISMRQFTNQKWGTKNPVMLRDAEFGPLRLRAFGSYSFRVKDGAQFLKEVAATNPEFTVEGINEQLRNLAVSRGMEAIAEAKIPVLDLAANYEEVSTQITGKIGSEFNELGLELTKFLIENISLPPEVEAALDKRSSIGIVGNLGAYAQFQAASAMEKAAENPSGGGLAAAGLGAGMGAAMMGQVGNIFQNNNNQAAANAGGAGAPPPLPTVGPYYVAIDGKQNGPFEVEQLRQLAAAGNLNGQTLVWKNGMAAWAAASTVPDLAPVLATIPPPLP
;
A
#
# COMPACT_ATOMS: atom_id res chain seq x y z
N MET A 1 38.65 51.33 2.28
CA MET A 1 39.02 50.10 1.57
C MET A 1 40.49 50.16 1.27
N GLY A 2 41.30 49.36 1.97
CA GLY A 2 42.76 49.50 1.99
C GLY A 2 43.43 48.86 0.78
N LEU A 3 44.64 49.33 0.45
CA LEU A 3 45.53 48.74 -0.57
C LEU A 3 45.70 47.21 -0.43
N PHE A 4 45.54 46.69 0.79
CA PHE A 4 45.63 45.26 1.11
C PHE A 4 44.45 44.41 0.60
N ASP A 5 43.25 44.99 0.44
CA ASP A 5 42.11 44.30 -0.20
C ASP A 5 42.32 44.15 -1.71
N LYS A 6 43.09 45.06 -2.33
CA LYS A 6 43.46 45.01 -3.75
C LYS A 6 44.52 43.94 -4.05
N LEU A 7 45.44 43.65 -3.13
CA LEU A 7 46.51 42.66 -3.34
C LEU A 7 46.03 41.20 -3.15
N ARG A 8 44.95 40.95 -2.40
CA ARG A 8 44.31 39.62 -2.36
C ARG A 8 43.53 39.28 -3.64
N ASN A 9 43.26 40.26 -4.50
CA ASN A 9 42.56 40.05 -5.78
C ASN A 9 43.48 39.53 -6.91
N GLU A 10 44.77 39.28 -6.69
CA GLU A 10 45.66 38.70 -7.72
C GLU A 10 45.85 37.18 -7.63
N PHE A 11 45.31 36.51 -6.61
CA PHE A 11 45.37 35.05 -6.56
C PHE A 11 44.37 34.45 -7.56
N ILE A 12 44.83 33.40 -8.27
CA ILE A 12 44.01 32.52 -9.11
C ILE A 12 42.80 32.11 -8.27
N ASP A 13 41.59 32.42 -8.74
CA ASP A 13 40.38 32.03 -8.02
C ASP A 13 40.27 30.49 -8.07
N ILE A 14 40.32 29.86 -6.89
CA ILE A 14 39.98 28.44 -6.73
C ILE A 14 38.49 28.39 -6.47
N ILE A 15 37.76 27.79 -7.40
CA ILE A 15 36.32 27.65 -7.37
C ILE A 15 36.04 26.20 -7.05
N GLU A 16 35.55 25.95 -5.85
CA GLU A 16 35.22 24.63 -5.37
C GLU A 16 34.03 24.69 -4.41
N TRP A 17 33.42 23.52 -4.22
CA TRP A 17 32.34 23.33 -3.29
C TRP A 17 32.55 22.02 -2.54
N THR A 18 32.40 22.09 -1.22
CA THR A 18 32.37 20.96 -0.30
C THR A 18 31.21 21.19 0.65
N ASP A 19 30.13 20.42 0.48
CA ASP A 19 28.96 20.57 1.32
C ASP A 19 28.82 19.41 2.30
N PRO A 20 28.74 19.69 3.62
CA PRO A 20 28.45 18.67 4.62
C PRO A 20 26.94 18.37 4.75
N SER A 21 26.05 19.13 4.10
CA SER A 21 24.60 18.97 4.27
C SER A 21 24.06 17.70 3.61
N SER A 22 22.92 17.22 4.13
CA SER A 22 22.23 16.04 3.60
C SER A 22 21.08 16.38 2.66
N ASP A 23 20.75 17.66 2.49
CA ASP A 23 19.55 18.14 1.80
C ASP A 23 19.78 19.23 0.73
N LEU A 24 20.96 19.86 0.66
CA LEU A 24 21.27 20.83 -0.39
C LEU A 24 21.47 20.12 -1.74
N ILE A 25 20.78 20.62 -2.76
CA ILE A 25 20.84 20.11 -4.14
C ILE A 25 21.70 21.05 -5.00
N VAL A 26 21.44 22.35 -4.93
CA VAL A 26 22.10 23.38 -5.73
C VAL A 26 22.76 24.40 -4.82
N TRP A 27 23.99 24.76 -5.15
CA TRP A 27 24.71 25.86 -4.52
C TRP A 27 25.40 26.73 -5.56
N LYS A 28 25.11 28.03 -5.54
CA LYS A 28 25.75 29.03 -6.38
C LYS A 28 27.01 29.53 -5.69
N PHE A 29 28.15 29.44 -6.39
CA PHE A 29 29.40 29.97 -5.89
C PHE A 29 29.32 31.49 -5.67
N PRO A 30 29.52 31.99 -4.44
CA PRO A 30 29.35 33.40 -4.14
C PRO A 30 30.55 34.21 -4.66
N ARG A 31 30.27 35.27 -5.42
CA ARG A 31 31.31 36.18 -5.88
C ARG A 31 30.83 37.62 -5.95
N TYR A 32 31.71 38.54 -5.59
CA TYR A 32 31.45 39.98 -5.73
C TYR A 32 31.22 40.32 -7.22
N GLN A 33 30.07 40.93 -7.52
CA GLN A 33 29.62 41.31 -8.87
C GLN A 33 29.52 40.16 -9.91
N ASN A 34 29.56 38.89 -9.46
CA ASN A 34 29.58 37.69 -10.32
C ASN A 34 30.69 37.71 -11.38
N GLU A 35 31.84 38.31 -11.04
CA GLU A 35 33.00 38.39 -11.94
C GLU A 35 33.97 37.24 -11.66
N ILE A 36 34.13 36.35 -12.65
CA ILE A 36 35.11 35.26 -12.61
C ILE A 36 36.37 35.68 -13.37
N LYS A 37 37.54 35.55 -12.72
CA LYS A 37 38.83 35.88 -13.33
C LYS A 37 39.22 34.85 -14.40
N MET A 38 39.95 35.31 -15.41
CA MET A 38 40.60 34.42 -16.37
C MET A 38 41.57 33.48 -15.66
N ASN A 39 41.64 32.22 -16.13
CA ASN A 39 42.46 31.15 -15.56
C ASN A 39 42.09 30.71 -14.15
N ALA A 40 40.89 31.07 -13.66
CA ALA A 40 40.33 30.48 -12.45
C ALA A 40 40.35 28.94 -12.54
N LYS A 41 40.63 28.28 -11.41
CA LYS A 41 40.66 26.82 -11.31
C LYS A 41 39.34 26.35 -10.74
N LEU A 42 38.55 25.69 -11.57
CA LEU A 42 37.31 25.03 -11.16
C LEU A 42 37.62 23.59 -10.77
N THR A 43 37.36 23.22 -9.53
CA THR A 43 37.45 21.84 -9.05
C THR A 43 36.05 21.29 -8.80
N VAL A 44 35.64 20.34 -9.63
CA VAL A 44 34.39 19.60 -9.49
C VAL A 44 34.71 18.26 -8.84
N ARG A 45 34.10 17.97 -7.71
CA ARG A 45 34.33 16.73 -6.96
C ARG A 45 33.46 15.59 -7.51
N GLU A 46 33.72 14.38 -7.05
CA GLU A 46 32.82 13.25 -7.29
C GLU A 46 31.42 13.53 -6.74
N SER A 47 30.40 12.94 -7.37
CA SER A 47 28.99 13.10 -7.00
C SER A 47 28.45 14.54 -7.09
N GLN A 48 29.12 15.42 -7.83
CA GLN A 48 28.60 16.74 -8.20
C GLN A 48 29.00 17.09 -9.64
N ILE A 49 28.28 18.05 -10.21
CA ILE A 49 28.64 18.73 -11.45
C ILE A 49 28.68 20.23 -11.21
N ALA A 50 29.30 20.98 -12.11
CA ALA A 50 29.24 22.44 -12.10
C ALA A 50 28.63 22.95 -13.41
N VAL A 51 27.50 23.66 -13.31
CA VAL A 51 26.86 24.33 -14.44
C VAL A 51 27.36 25.77 -14.49
N PHE A 52 27.96 26.12 -15.61
CA PHE A 52 28.49 27.44 -15.87
C PHE A 52 27.50 28.24 -16.71
N MET A 53 27.07 29.37 -16.16
CA MET A 53 26.13 30.29 -16.80
C MET A 53 26.84 31.59 -17.15
N ASN A 54 26.76 31.99 -18.40
CA ASN A 54 27.32 33.24 -18.90
C ASN A 54 26.21 34.14 -19.43
N GLU A 55 26.15 35.38 -18.94
CA GLU A 55 25.15 36.38 -19.37
C GLU A 55 23.70 35.86 -19.37
N GLY A 56 23.36 35.02 -18.37
CA GLY A 56 22.03 34.44 -18.21
C GLY A 56 21.73 33.23 -19.09
N LYS A 57 22.72 32.66 -19.79
CA LYS A 57 22.58 31.41 -20.57
C LYS A 57 23.53 30.33 -20.04
N ILE A 58 23.06 29.09 -20.02
CA ILE A 58 23.92 27.94 -19.74
C ILE A 58 24.93 27.84 -20.87
N ALA A 59 26.22 27.94 -20.52
CA ALA A 59 27.31 27.93 -21.47
C ALA A 59 28.09 26.60 -21.46
N ASP A 60 28.18 25.94 -20.29
CA ASP A 60 28.80 24.61 -20.18
C ASP A 60 28.36 23.85 -18.91
N VAL A 61 28.58 22.53 -18.89
CA VAL A 61 28.35 21.64 -17.74
C VAL A 61 29.60 20.79 -17.49
N PHE A 62 30.33 21.09 -16.42
CA PHE A 62 31.56 20.42 -16.05
C PHE A 62 31.30 19.19 -15.17
N GLN A 63 31.83 18.05 -15.60
CA GLN A 63 31.83 16.77 -14.87
C GLN A 63 32.93 16.75 -13.78
N PRO A 64 32.98 15.77 -12.87
CA PRO A 64 34.07 15.64 -11.89
C PRO A 64 35.46 15.78 -12.52
N GLY A 65 36.31 16.64 -11.95
CA GLY A 65 37.62 16.97 -12.50
C GLY A 65 38.10 18.38 -12.16
N MET A 66 39.32 18.71 -12.58
CA MET A 66 39.91 20.04 -12.45
C MET A 66 39.99 20.72 -13.81
N TYR A 67 39.46 21.94 -13.91
CA TYR A 67 39.37 22.71 -15.14
C TYR A 67 40.02 24.08 -14.96
N SER A 68 40.64 24.58 -16.03
CA SER A 68 41.08 25.97 -16.12
C SER A 68 40.05 26.73 -16.93
N LEU A 69 39.37 27.69 -16.30
CA LEU A 69 38.35 28.49 -16.96
C LEU A 69 39.03 29.52 -17.87
N THR A 70 38.94 29.29 -19.17
CA THR A 70 39.44 30.18 -20.23
C THR A 70 38.36 30.39 -21.29
N THR A 71 38.34 31.55 -21.94
CA THR A 71 37.38 31.87 -23.01
C THR A 71 37.45 30.90 -24.20
N GLN A 72 38.56 30.19 -24.38
CA GLN A 72 38.82 29.29 -25.51
C GLN A 72 38.25 27.88 -25.30
N ASN A 73 38.02 27.47 -24.05
CA ASN A 73 37.54 26.14 -23.70
C ASN A 73 36.01 26.06 -23.51
N MET A 74 35.27 27.12 -23.84
CA MET A 74 33.82 27.21 -23.66
C MET A 74 33.13 27.37 -25.04
N PRO A 75 32.45 26.32 -25.57
CA PRO A 75 32.00 26.27 -26.95
C PRO A 75 31.12 27.46 -27.40
N ILE A 76 30.25 27.96 -26.50
CA ILE A 76 29.24 28.98 -26.83
C ILE A 76 29.81 30.41 -26.84
N LEU A 77 30.91 30.66 -26.11
CA LEU A 77 31.55 31.98 -26.05
C LEU A 77 32.32 32.35 -27.33
N SER A 78 32.70 31.36 -28.14
CA SER A 78 33.34 31.60 -29.45
C SER A 78 32.40 32.27 -30.48
N THR A 79 31.08 32.13 -30.30
CA THR A 79 30.07 32.71 -31.19
C THR A 79 29.64 34.14 -30.82
N LEU A 80 29.89 34.58 -29.58
CA LEU A 80 29.61 35.95 -29.09
C LEU A 80 30.80 36.91 -29.28
N GLN A 81 31.82 36.47 -30.00
CA GLN A 81 33.19 37.00 -30.10
C GLN A 81 33.32 38.30 -30.93
N GLY A 82 32.35 39.22 -30.82
CA GLY A 82 32.28 40.46 -31.59
C GLY A 82 32.57 41.76 -30.83
N TRP A 83 33.08 41.70 -29.59
CA TRP A 83 33.28 42.92 -28.78
C TRP A 83 34.74 43.37 -28.67
N LYS A 84 34.97 44.65 -28.99
CA LYS A 84 36.24 45.35 -29.21
C LYS A 84 37.14 45.55 -27.97
N TYR A 85 36.94 44.80 -26.89
CA TYR A 85 37.69 44.95 -25.64
C TYR A 85 38.39 43.63 -25.31
N GLY A 86 39.72 43.64 -25.37
CA GLY A 86 40.56 42.46 -25.39
C GLY A 86 40.41 41.49 -24.21
N PHE A 87 40.98 40.30 -24.43
CA PHE A 87 40.94 39.03 -23.69
C PHE A 87 41.25 39.03 -22.17
N ASN A 88 41.28 40.18 -21.49
CA ASN A 88 41.66 40.32 -20.07
C ASN A 88 40.57 40.93 -19.18
N SER A 89 39.34 41.13 -19.67
CA SER A 89 38.25 41.67 -18.84
C SER A 89 37.50 40.56 -18.10
N PRO A 90 37.20 40.71 -16.79
CA PRO A 90 36.31 39.80 -16.07
C PRO A 90 34.96 39.71 -16.79
N PHE A 91 34.41 38.50 -16.89
CA PHE A 91 33.10 38.27 -17.46
C PHE A 91 32.09 38.00 -16.34
N LYS A 92 30.84 38.43 -16.54
CA LYS A 92 29.74 38.15 -15.61
C LYS A 92 29.27 36.71 -15.81
N ALA A 93 29.62 35.85 -14.86
CA ALA A 93 29.22 34.46 -14.88
C ALA A 93 28.81 33.96 -13.51
N ASP A 94 27.88 33.02 -13.53
CA ASP A 94 27.45 32.28 -12.37
C ASP A 94 27.92 30.82 -12.51
N ILE A 95 28.39 30.25 -11.41
CA ILE A 95 28.73 28.83 -11.31
C ILE A 95 27.82 28.22 -10.27
N PHE A 96 27.03 27.25 -10.70
CA PHE A 96 26.15 26.46 -9.85
C PHE A 96 26.75 25.07 -9.70
N PHE A 97 27.09 24.68 -8.48
CA PHE A 97 27.35 23.29 -8.17
C PHE A 97 26.05 22.57 -7.89
N ILE A 98 25.93 21.36 -8.41
CA ILE A 98 24.73 20.54 -8.26
C ILE A 98 25.14 19.17 -7.76
N SER A 99 24.51 18.72 -6.69
CA SER A 99 24.72 17.39 -6.15
C SER A 99 24.02 16.33 -7.01
N MET A 100 24.79 15.36 -7.48
CA MET A 100 24.31 14.20 -8.25
C MET A 100 24.09 12.97 -7.37
N ARG A 101 24.29 13.12 -6.04
CA ARG A 101 24.08 12.03 -5.08
C ARG A 101 22.60 11.66 -4.98
N GLN A 102 22.36 10.50 -4.40
CA GLN A 102 21.00 10.05 -4.11
C GLN A 102 20.46 10.72 -2.85
N PHE A 103 19.28 11.31 -2.96
CA PHE A 103 18.46 11.82 -1.87
C PHE A 103 17.47 10.72 -1.48
N THR A 104 17.75 10.07 -0.36
CA THR A 104 17.01 8.88 0.08
C THR A 104 15.91 9.23 1.08
N ASN A 105 15.01 8.27 1.32
CA ASN A 105 14.00 8.31 2.40
C ASN A 105 13.06 9.53 2.35
N GLN A 106 12.73 9.98 1.14
CA GLN A 106 11.75 11.05 0.95
C GLN A 106 10.36 10.48 1.16
N LYS A 107 9.62 10.98 2.15
CA LYS A 107 8.33 10.39 2.52
C LYS A 107 7.22 10.79 1.56
N TRP A 108 6.34 9.85 1.28
CA TRP A 108 5.08 10.09 0.59
C TRP A 108 3.93 9.41 1.32
N GLY A 109 2.73 9.95 1.16
CA GLY A 109 1.54 9.36 1.73
C GLY A 109 0.27 10.13 1.40
N THR A 110 -0.84 9.41 1.31
CA THR A 110 -2.15 9.99 1.05
C THR A 110 -2.58 10.88 2.22
N LYS A 111 -2.82 12.19 1.97
CA LYS A 111 -3.35 13.11 3.00
C LYS A 111 -4.76 12.72 3.44
N ASN A 112 -5.59 12.27 2.48
CA ASN A 112 -6.95 11.80 2.69
C ASN A 112 -7.08 10.38 2.11
N PRO A 113 -7.97 9.52 2.65
CA PRO A 113 -8.26 8.23 2.04
C PRO A 113 -8.68 8.37 0.58
N VAL A 114 -8.19 7.47 -0.26
CA VAL A 114 -8.56 7.38 -1.67
C VAL A 114 -9.58 6.26 -1.81
N MET A 115 -10.72 6.57 -2.44
CA MET A 115 -11.74 5.59 -2.75
C MET A 115 -11.32 4.74 -3.94
N LEU A 116 -11.37 3.42 -3.80
CA LEU A 116 -11.13 2.46 -4.86
C LEU A 116 -12.07 1.27 -4.73
N ARG A 117 -12.18 0.48 -5.80
CA ARG A 117 -13.00 -0.73 -5.82
C ARG A 117 -12.09 -1.94 -5.67
N ASP A 118 -12.29 -2.65 -4.58
CA ASP A 118 -11.66 -3.93 -4.28
C ASP A 118 -12.55 -5.09 -4.73
N ALA A 119 -11.93 -6.23 -5.07
CA ALA A 119 -12.62 -7.41 -5.56
C ALA A 119 -13.38 -8.19 -4.48
N GLU A 120 -12.90 -8.17 -3.23
CA GLU A 120 -13.52 -8.88 -2.09
C GLU A 120 -14.47 -7.96 -1.32
N PHE A 121 -14.09 -6.71 -1.09
CA PHE A 121 -14.84 -5.79 -0.23
C PHE A 121 -15.69 -4.75 -0.98
N GLY A 122 -15.57 -4.66 -2.31
CA GLY A 122 -16.25 -3.61 -3.08
C GLY A 122 -15.63 -2.22 -2.84
N PRO A 123 -16.42 -1.14 -2.69
CA PRO A 123 -15.86 0.20 -2.46
C PRO A 123 -15.11 0.29 -1.12
N LEU A 124 -13.81 0.55 -1.17
CA LEU A 124 -12.93 0.77 -0.02
C LEU A 124 -12.28 2.14 -0.06
N ARG A 125 -11.92 2.66 1.11
CA ARG A 125 -11.15 3.89 1.29
C ARG A 125 -9.77 3.54 1.82
N LEU A 126 -8.76 3.52 0.95
CA LEU A 126 -7.41 3.17 1.37
C LEU A 126 -6.59 4.41 1.69
N ARG A 127 -5.71 4.28 2.68
CA ARG A 127 -4.57 5.17 2.83
C ARG A 127 -3.31 4.39 2.52
N ALA A 128 -2.35 5.03 1.86
CA ALA A 128 -1.06 4.42 1.59
C ALA A 128 0.05 5.41 1.91
N PHE A 129 1.18 4.90 2.37
CA PHE A 129 2.39 5.69 2.58
C PHE A 129 3.64 4.86 2.35
N GLY A 130 4.75 5.57 2.18
CA GLY A 130 6.06 4.98 2.11
C GLY A 130 7.14 6.02 1.86
N SER A 131 8.16 5.61 1.11
CA SER A 131 9.28 6.48 0.78
C SER A 131 9.71 6.34 -0.68
N TYR A 132 10.35 7.38 -1.20
CA TYR A 132 11.00 7.37 -2.49
C TYR A 132 12.42 7.92 -2.36
N SER A 133 13.25 7.63 -3.35
CA SER A 133 14.60 8.15 -3.47
C SER A 133 14.80 8.69 -4.88
N PHE A 134 15.46 9.83 -5.00
CA PHE A 134 15.74 10.44 -6.29
C PHE A 134 17.18 10.98 -6.33
N ARG A 135 17.65 11.31 -7.52
CA ARG A 135 18.88 12.10 -7.72
C ARG A 135 18.69 13.06 -8.87
N VAL A 136 19.53 14.09 -8.94
CA VAL A 136 19.64 14.89 -10.16
C VAL A 136 20.28 14.02 -11.24
N LYS A 137 19.67 14.03 -12.42
CA LYS A 137 20.16 13.33 -13.62
C LYS A 137 20.68 14.31 -14.66
N ASP A 138 19.99 15.43 -14.83
CA ASP A 138 20.41 16.54 -15.69
C ASP A 138 20.34 17.84 -14.90
N GLY A 139 21.51 18.35 -14.51
CA GLY A 139 21.60 19.59 -13.73
C GLY A 139 21.28 20.85 -14.51
N ALA A 140 21.49 20.88 -15.82
CA ALA A 140 21.14 22.02 -16.65
C ALA A 140 19.61 22.15 -16.76
N GLN A 141 18.93 21.04 -17.00
CA GLN A 141 17.48 20.97 -16.99
C GLN A 141 16.92 21.29 -15.60
N PHE A 142 17.48 20.70 -14.54
CA PHE A 142 17.04 20.96 -13.16
C PHE A 142 17.15 22.43 -12.77
N LEU A 143 18.26 23.10 -13.12
CA LEU A 143 18.39 24.55 -12.91
C LEU A 143 17.35 25.34 -13.70
N LYS A 144 17.12 24.98 -14.97
CA LYS A 144 16.20 25.73 -15.84
C LYS A 144 14.74 25.61 -15.41
N GLU A 145 14.31 24.42 -15.01
CA GLU A 145 12.90 24.11 -14.75
C GLU A 145 12.53 24.21 -13.26
N VAL A 146 13.48 24.01 -12.33
CA VAL A 146 13.19 23.88 -10.89
C VAL A 146 13.92 24.93 -10.05
N ALA A 147 15.25 24.84 -9.96
CA ALA A 147 16.01 25.65 -8.99
C ALA A 147 16.13 27.12 -9.41
N ALA A 148 15.96 27.42 -10.70
CA ALA A 148 16.08 28.75 -11.28
C ALA A 148 17.43 29.41 -10.91
N THR A 149 17.39 30.69 -10.53
CA THR A 149 18.57 31.45 -10.11
C THR A 149 18.74 31.50 -8.59
N ASN A 150 18.09 30.60 -7.84
CA ASN A 150 18.21 30.56 -6.39
C ASN A 150 19.67 30.22 -6.01
N PRO A 151 20.32 31.03 -5.15
CA PRO A 151 21.70 30.74 -4.74
C PRO A 151 21.84 29.41 -4.03
N GLU A 152 20.80 28.97 -3.33
CA GLU A 152 20.74 27.67 -2.66
C GLU A 152 19.37 27.04 -2.92
N PHE A 153 19.36 25.76 -3.24
CA PHE A 153 18.12 25.00 -3.43
C PHE A 153 18.22 23.65 -2.73
N THR A 154 17.28 23.37 -1.83
CA THR A 154 17.26 22.15 -1.01
C THR A 154 16.16 21.18 -1.46
N VAL A 155 16.22 19.95 -0.94
CA VAL A 155 15.17 18.94 -1.12
C VAL A 155 13.79 19.45 -0.72
N GLU A 156 13.70 20.23 0.37
CA GLU A 156 12.43 20.78 0.84
C GLU A 156 11.72 21.62 -0.24
N GLY A 157 12.50 22.38 -1.02
CA GLY A 157 11.98 23.25 -2.08
C GLY A 157 11.24 22.53 -3.20
N ILE A 158 11.45 21.22 -3.40
CA ILE A 158 10.75 20.42 -4.42
C ILE A 158 9.91 19.28 -3.83
N ASN A 159 10.12 18.94 -2.56
CA ASN A 159 9.53 17.75 -1.93
C ASN A 159 8.00 17.72 -2.03
N GLU A 160 7.32 18.85 -1.84
CA GLU A 160 5.86 18.89 -1.91
C GLU A 160 5.32 18.53 -3.30
N GLN A 161 5.92 19.07 -4.36
CA GLN A 161 5.52 18.76 -5.73
C GLN A 161 5.75 17.27 -6.03
N LEU A 162 6.93 16.75 -5.73
CA LEU A 162 7.27 15.34 -5.96
C LEU A 162 6.38 14.40 -5.14
N ARG A 163 6.07 14.76 -3.90
CA ARG A 163 5.15 14.00 -3.04
C ARG A 163 3.74 13.97 -3.60
N ASN A 164 3.22 15.12 -4.06
CA ASN A 164 1.87 15.18 -4.65
C ASN A 164 1.78 14.32 -5.91
N LEU A 165 2.83 14.36 -6.75
CA LEU A 165 2.96 13.51 -7.92
C LEU A 165 2.98 12.02 -7.54
N ALA A 166 3.86 11.65 -6.61
CA ALA A 166 3.98 10.28 -6.09
C ALA A 166 2.66 9.74 -5.56
N VAL A 167 1.91 10.53 -4.80
CA VAL A 167 0.60 10.12 -4.25
C VAL A 167 -0.44 9.97 -5.36
N SER A 168 -0.55 10.97 -6.25
CA SER A 168 -1.57 10.96 -7.31
C SER A 168 -1.40 9.74 -8.23
N ARG A 169 -0.18 9.54 -8.72
CA ARG A 169 0.13 8.46 -9.67
C ARG A 169 0.30 7.11 -8.99
N GLY A 170 0.82 7.10 -7.77
CA GLY A 170 0.98 5.88 -6.98
C GLY A 170 -0.36 5.23 -6.66
N MET A 171 -1.36 6.01 -6.24
CA MET A 171 -2.70 5.49 -5.97
C MET A 171 -3.45 5.06 -7.24
N GLU A 172 -3.24 5.77 -8.35
CA GLU A 172 -3.75 5.37 -9.67
C GLU A 172 -3.18 3.99 -10.09
N ALA A 173 -1.87 3.78 -9.94
CA ALA A 173 -1.23 2.50 -10.23
C ALA A 173 -1.70 1.37 -9.29
N ILE A 174 -1.88 1.64 -7.99
CA ILE A 174 -2.45 0.67 -7.04
C ILE A 174 -3.84 0.22 -7.50
N ALA A 175 -4.69 1.15 -7.93
CA ALA A 175 -6.03 0.84 -8.41
C ALA A 175 -6.01 0.05 -9.73
N GLU A 176 -5.10 0.38 -10.65
CA GLU A 176 -4.95 -0.31 -11.92
C GLU A 176 -4.41 -1.74 -11.80
N ALA A 177 -3.59 -2.00 -10.78
CA ALA A 177 -3.04 -3.33 -10.52
C ALA A 177 -4.14 -4.38 -10.26
N LYS A 178 -5.32 -3.95 -9.79
CA LYS A 178 -6.48 -4.82 -9.48
C LYS A 178 -6.14 -5.97 -8.53
N ILE A 179 -5.13 -5.77 -7.69
CA ILE A 179 -4.72 -6.72 -6.66
C ILE A 179 -5.66 -6.52 -5.46
N PRO A 180 -6.29 -7.59 -4.94
CA PRO A 180 -7.11 -7.50 -3.73
C PRO A 180 -6.30 -6.91 -2.56
N VAL A 181 -6.96 -6.11 -1.73
CA VAL A 181 -6.28 -5.34 -0.67
C VAL A 181 -5.50 -6.21 0.32
N LEU A 182 -5.98 -7.42 0.59
CA LEU A 182 -5.31 -8.36 1.49
C LEU A 182 -4.06 -9.00 0.86
N ASP A 183 -3.97 -9.00 -0.47
CA ASP A 183 -2.84 -9.52 -1.23
C ASP A 183 -1.80 -8.44 -1.55
N LEU A 184 -2.14 -7.14 -1.40
CA LEU A 184 -1.24 -6.03 -1.73
C LEU A 184 0.09 -6.11 -1.00
N ALA A 185 0.08 -6.48 0.28
CA ALA A 185 1.31 -6.58 1.09
C ALA A 185 2.30 -7.61 0.53
N ALA A 186 1.81 -8.71 -0.06
CA ALA A 186 2.64 -9.71 -0.71
C ALA A 186 3.20 -9.24 -2.07
N ASN A 187 2.64 -8.16 -2.63
CA ASN A 187 2.93 -7.67 -3.98
C ASN A 187 3.49 -6.24 -4.00
N TYR A 188 3.93 -5.68 -2.87
CA TYR A 188 4.44 -4.31 -2.81
C TYR A 188 5.61 -4.04 -3.77
N GLU A 189 6.49 -5.00 -4.00
CA GLU A 189 7.61 -4.85 -4.92
C GLU A 189 7.15 -4.71 -6.38
N GLU A 190 6.20 -5.54 -6.80
CA GLU A 190 5.62 -5.48 -8.14
C GLU A 190 4.92 -4.13 -8.36
N VAL A 191 4.06 -3.73 -7.41
CA VAL A 191 3.35 -2.46 -7.48
C VAL A 191 4.33 -1.28 -7.47
N SER A 192 5.36 -1.32 -6.63
CA SER A 192 6.39 -0.27 -6.57
C SER A 192 7.17 -0.16 -7.88
N THR A 193 7.47 -1.28 -8.53
CA THR A 193 8.14 -1.31 -9.84
C THR A 193 7.28 -0.71 -10.93
N GLN A 194 5.99 -1.05 -10.96
CA GLN A 194 5.02 -0.46 -11.89
C GLN A 194 4.88 1.06 -11.68
N ILE A 195 4.77 1.52 -10.42
CA ILE A 195 4.73 2.94 -10.08
C ILE A 195 5.99 3.65 -10.57
N THR A 196 7.17 3.10 -10.25
CA THR A 196 8.47 3.68 -10.64
C THR A 196 8.56 3.85 -12.17
N GLY A 197 8.13 2.84 -12.92
CA GLY A 197 8.12 2.90 -14.39
C GLY A 197 7.17 3.96 -14.95
N LYS A 198 5.97 4.11 -14.37
CA LYS A 198 4.99 5.11 -14.82
C LYS A 198 5.43 6.54 -14.54
N ILE A 199 5.86 6.82 -13.31
CA ILE A 199 6.12 8.20 -12.85
C ILE A 199 7.54 8.67 -13.18
N GLY A 200 8.44 7.76 -13.56
CA GLY A 200 9.82 8.10 -13.87
C GLY A 200 9.94 9.14 -14.98
N SER A 201 9.05 9.15 -15.98
CA SER A 201 9.03 10.15 -17.06
C SER A 201 8.80 11.57 -16.53
N GLU A 202 7.81 11.76 -15.65
CA GLU A 202 7.49 13.04 -15.02
C GLU A 202 8.65 13.56 -14.13
N PHE A 203 9.43 12.67 -13.51
CA PHE A 203 10.68 13.06 -12.83
C PHE A 203 11.77 13.51 -13.83
N ASN A 204 11.92 12.79 -14.95
CA ASN A 204 12.93 13.13 -15.97
C ASN A 204 12.65 14.50 -16.61
N GLU A 205 11.39 14.92 -16.74
CA GLU A 205 11.02 16.27 -17.22
C GLU A 205 11.54 17.40 -16.32
N LEU A 206 11.79 17.11 -15.03
CA LEU A 206 12.38 18.03 -14.07
C LEU A 206 13.91 17.93 -14.00
N GLY A 207 14.55 17.10 -14.83
CA GLY A 207 15.98 16.78 -14.72
C GLY A 207 16.32 15.82 -13.58
N LEU A 208 15.31 15.13 -13.02
CA LEU A 208 15.47 14.18 -11.91
C LEU A 208 15.33 12.73 -12.38
N GLU A 209 15.98 11.83 -11.65
CA GLU A 209 15.76 10.39 -11.77
C GLU A 209 15.12 9.86 -10.50
N LEU A 210 13.94 9.26 -10.63
CA LEU A 210 13.37 8.43 -9.58
C LEU A 210 14.12 7.11 -9.54
N THR A 211 14.92 6.93 -8.50
CA THR A 211 15.79 5.75 -8.35
C THR A 211 15.11 4.60 -7.64
N LYS A 212 14.18 4.90 -6.72
CA LYS A 212 13.47 3.89 -5.94
C LYS A 212 12.15 4.45 -5.44
N PHE A 213 11.11 3.65 -5.52
CA PHE A 213 9.81 3.89 -4.90
C PHE A 213 9.49 2.72 -3.96
N LEU A 214 8.99 3.02 -2.77
CA LEU A 214 8.65 2.03 -1.76
C LEU A 214 7.26 2.31 -1.20
N ILE A 215 6.43 1.28 -1.19
CA ILE A 215 5.21 1.22 -0.38
C ILE A 215 5.60 0.58 0.95
N GLU A 216 5.42 1.31 2.05
CA GLU A 216 5.69 0.80 3.40
C GLU A 216 4.41 0.18 4.00
N ASN A 217 3.25 0.82 3.77
CA ASN A 217 1.97 0.31 4.24
C ASN A 217 0.79 0.84 3.42
N ILE A 218 -0.23 -0.01 3.32
CA ILE A 218 -1.57 0.34 2.86
C ILE A 218 -2.53 -0.02 4.00
N SER A 219 -3.22 0.97 4.56
CA SER A 219 -4.16 0.80 5.67
C SER A 219 -5.60 0.87 5.20
N LEU A 220 -6.42 0.07 5.89
CA LEU A 220 -7.85 -0.04 5.68
C LEU A 220 -8.59 0.98 6.56
N PRO A 221 -9.87 1.26 6.27
CA PRO A 221 -10.71 1.98 7.22
C PRO A 221 -10.85 1.19 8.53
N PRO A 222 -10.86 1.86 9.70
CA PRO A 222 -10.97 1.17 11.00
C PRO A 222 -12.19 0.24 11.11
N GLU A 223 -13.29 0.58 10.45
CA GLU A 223 -14.49 -0.26 10.41
C GLU A 223 -14.28 -1.59 9.67
N VAL A 224 -13.45 -1.58 8.62
CA VAL A 224 -13.10 -2.78 7.85
C VAL A 224 -12.07 -3.61 8.61
N GLU A 225 -11.07 -2.96 9.23
CA GLU A 225 -10.10 -3.61 10.11
C GLU A 225 -10.81 -4.34 11.27
N ALA A 226 -11.74 -3.66 11.96
CA ALA A 226 -12.51 -4.27 13.05
C ALA A 226 -13.37 -5.44 12.58
N ALA A 227 -13.96 -5.37 11.39
CA ALA A 227 -14.73 -6.47 10.80
C ALA A 227 -13.83 -7.67 10.44
N LEU A 228 -12.64 -7.40 9.91
CA LEU A 228 -11.62 -8.41 9.59
C LEU A 228 -11.12 -9.11 10.86
N ASP A 229 -10.75 -8.36 11.90
CA ASP A 229 -10.30 -8.92 13.19
C ASP A 229 -11.40 -9.78 13.83
N LYS A 230 -12.65 -9.35 13.72
CA LYS A 230 -13.81 -10.12 14.18
C LYS A 230 -13.97 -11.42 13.40
N ARG A 231 -13.85 -11.39 12.07
CA ARG A 231 -13.93 -12.59 11.22
C ARG A 231 -12.78 -13.55 11.50
N SER A 232 -11.56 -13.02 11.61
CA SER A 232 -10.35 -13.80 11.89
C SER A 232 -10.42 -14.45 13.27
N SER A 233 -10.89 -13.75 14.30
CA SER A 233 -11.08 -14.34 15.64
C SER A 233 -12.09 -15.50 15.63
N ILE A 234 -13.18 -15.43 14.85
CA ILE A 234 -14.11 -16.56 14.68
C ILE A 234 -13.40 -17.75 14.02
N GLY A 235 -12.62 -17.50 12.97
CA GLY A 235 -11.86 -18.53 12.25
C GLY A 235 -10.80 -19.21 13.11
N ILE A 236 -10.07 -18.45 13.93
CA ILE A 236 -9.05 -18.95 14.86
C ILE A 236 -9.69 -19.79 15.98
N VAL A 237 -10.82 -19.33 16.53
CA VAL A 237 -11.52 -20.03 17.60
C VAL A 237 -12.12 -21.35 17.09
N GLY A 238 -12.42 -21.47 15.79
CA GLY A 238 -12.86 -22.71 15.12
C GLY A 238 -14.23 -23.25 15.57
N ASN A 239 -14.73 -22.80 16.72
CA ASN A 239 -15.96 -23.21 17.36
C ASN A 239 -16.86 -21.98 17.59
N LEU A 240 -17.93 -21.89 16.81
CA LEU A 240 -18.92 -20.80 16.90
C LEU A 240 -19.55 -20.66 18.29
N GLY A 241 -19.66 -21.76 19.06
CA GLY A 241 -20.15 -21.75 20.43
C GLY A 241 -19.17 -21.10 21.41
N ALA A 242 -17.87 -21.37 21.26
CA ALA A 242 -16.82 -20.73 22.06
C ALA A 242 -16.71 -19.23 21.74
N TYR A 243 -16.94 -18.84 20.47
CA TYR A 243 -17.00 -17.43 20.10
C TYR A 243 -18.20 -16.70 20.70
N ALA A 244 -19.38 -17.33 20.70
CA ALA A 244 -20.58 -16.79 21.37
C ALA A 244 -20.35 -16.62 22.88
N GLN A 245 -19.72 -17.61 23.52
CA GLN A 245 -19.30 -17.51 24.93
C GLN A 245 -18.27 -16.39 25.16
N PHE A 246 -17.29 -16.24 24.28
CA PHE A 246 -16.27 -15.18 24.35
C PHE A 246 -16.91 -13.79 24.21
N GLN A 247 -17.80 -13.58 23.23
CA GLN A 247 -18.53 -12.32 23.09
C GLN A 247 -19.40 -12.02 24.31
N ALA A 248 -20.09 -13.02 24.86
CA ALA A 248 -20.88 -12.87 26.07
C ALA A 248 -20.00 -12.47 27.26
N ALA A 249 -18.81 -13.08 27.40
CA ALA A 249 -17.83 -12.72 28.42
C ALA A 249 -17.31 -11.28 28.25
N SER A 250 -16.90 -10.88 27.04
CA SER A 250 -16.42 -9.52 26.77
C SER A 250 -17.52 -8.46 26.94
N ALA A 251 -18.78 -8.79 26.68
CA ALA A 251 -19.92 -7.90 26.94
C ALA A 251 -20.17 -7.72 28.44
N MET A 252 -20.02 -8.79 29.24
CA MET A 252 -20.06 -8.70 30.71
C MET A 252 -18.90 -7.88 31.27
N GLU A 253 -17.70 -8.04 30.73
CA GLU A 253 -16.51 -7.27 31.11
C GLU A 253 -16.69 -5.77 30.83
N LYS A 254 -17.11 -5.39 29.63
CA LYS A 254 -17.39 -3.98 29.29
C LYS A 254 -18.52 -3.37 30.11
N ALA A 255 -19.53 -4.17 30.48
CA ALA A 255 -20.60 -3.73 31.38
C ALA A 255 -20.10 -3.53 32.82
N ALA A 256 -19.14 -4.33 33.28
CA ALA A 256 -18.49 -4.18 34.58
C ALA A 256 -17.52 -2.98 34.62
N GLU A 257 -16.88 -2.64 33.51
CA GLU A 257 -16.00 -1.47 33.37
C GLU A 257 -16.74 -0.12 33.34
N ASN A 258 -18.04 -0.11 33.02
CA ASN A 258 -18.89 1.10 33.04
C ASN A 258 -20.10 0.99 34.00
N PRO A 259 -19.89 0.96 35.33
CA PRO A 259 -20.96 0.80 36.32
C PRO A 259 -21.97 1.96 36.37
N SER A 260 -21.56 3.17 35.94
CA SER A 260 -22.29 4.42 36.11
C SER A 260 -23.29 4.74 34.99
N GLY A 261 -23.28 4.01 33.87
CA GLY A 261 -24.10 4.27 32.68
C GLY A 261 -25.48 3.58 32.65
N GLY A 262 -26.12 3.35 33.80
CA GLY A 262 -27.38 2.58 33.87
C GLY A 262 -27.19 1.05 33.85
N GLY A 263 -25.96 0.59 34.07
CA GLY A 263 -25.54 -0.81 34.00
C GLY A 263 -26.29 -1.76 34.94
N LEU A 264 -26.84 -1.30 36.08
CA LEU A 264 -27.66 -2.18 36.93
C LEU A 264 -29.04 -2.50 36.34
N ALA A 265 -29.67 -1.55 35.62
CA ALA A 265 -30.95 -1.79 34.97
C ALA A 265 -30.78 -2.64 33.69
N ALA A 266 -29.70 -2.39 32.93
CA ALA A 266 -29.35 -3.18 31.76
C ALA A 266 -28.78 -4.57 32.11
N ALA A 267 -28.07 -4.73 33.23
CA ALA A 267 -27.65 -6.04 33.75
C ALA A 267 -28.83 -6.82 34.32
N GLY A 268 -29.83 -6.18 34.94
CA GLY A 268 -31.06 -6.85 35.37
C GLY A 268 -31.92 -7.34 34.19
N LEU A 269 -32.00 -6.56 33.12
CA LEU A 269 -32.68 -6.95 31.88
C LEU A 269 -31.89 -7.97 31.06
N GLY A 270 -30.56 -7.84 30.98
CA GLY A 270 -29.66 -8.75 30.28
C GLY A 270 -29.48 -10.09 30.99
N ALA A 271 -29.46 -10.11 32.33
CA ALA A 271 -29.48 -11.33 33.12
C ALA A 271 -30.87 -12.01 33.08
N GLY A 272 -31.96 -11.24 33.08
CA GLY A 272 -33.32 -11.78 32.91
C GLY A 272 -33.57 -12.37 31.52
N MET A 273 -33.06 -11.73 30.47
CA MET A 273 -33.18 -12.20 29.09
C MET A 273 -32.17 -13.31 28.76
N GLY A 274 -30.98 -13.29 29.36
CA GLY A 274 -29.98 -14.36 29.32
C GLY A 274 -30.41 -15.60 30.09
N ALA A 275 -31.08 -15.45 31.24
CA ALA A 275 -31.70 -16.55 31.98
C ALA A 275 -32.92 -17.14 31.25
N ALA A 276 -33.70 -16.31 30.53
CA ALA A 276 -34.80 -16.79 29.68
C ALA A 276 -34.28 -17.57 28.44
N MET A 277 -33.20 -17.11 27.81
CA MET A 277 -32.51 -17.84 26.73
C MET A 277 -31.84 -19.13 27.22
N MET A 278 -31.17 -19.11 28.38
CA MET A 278 -30.60 -20.31 29.02
C MET A 278 -31.69 -21.29 29.47
N GLY A 279 -32.87 -20.83 29.86
CA GLY A 279 -34.03 -21.69 30.15
C GLY A 279 -34.56 -22.40 28.91
N GLN A 280 -34.56 -21.72 27.76
CA GLN A 280 -34.99 -22.29 26.48
C GLN A 280 -33.96 -23.28 25.89
N VAL A 281 -32.66 -23.04 26.12
CA VAL A 281 -31.58 -23.98 25.76
C VAL A 281 -31.48 -25.14 26.76
N GLY A 282 -31.75 -24.91 28.05
CA GLY A 282 -31.79 -25.93 29.10
C GLY A 282 -32.88 -26.98 28.87
N ASN A 283 -34.06 -26.58 28.38
CA ASN A 283 -35.13 -27.52 28.03
C ASN A 283 -34.85 -28.38 26.78
N ILE A 284 -33.90 -27.98 25.92
CA ILE A 284 -33.45 -28.79 24.78
C ILE A 284 -32.40 -29.81 25.21
N PHE A 285 -31.58 -29.51 26.22
CA PHE A 285 -30.59 -30.44 26.78
C PHE A 285 -31.19 -31.47 27.77
N GLN A 286 -32.27 -31.14 28.47
CA GLN A 286 -32.92 -32.07 29.41
C GLN A 286 -33.65 -33.22 28.69
N ASN A 287 -34.14 -33.02 27.47
CA ASN A 287 -34.92 -34.03 26.75
C ASN A 287 -34.07 -35.09 26.03
N ASN A 288 -32.73 -35.01 26.12
CA ASN A 288 -31.82 -35.98 25.49
C ASN A 288 -31.08 -36.88 26.51
N ASN A 289 -31.44 -36.80 27.81
CA ASN A 289 -30.70 -37.49 28.88
C ASN A 289 -31.41 -38.73 29.48
N ASN A 290 -32.42 -39.28 28.81
CA ASN A 290 -33.09 -40.52 29.21
C ASN A 290 -32.77 -41.74 28.32
N GLN A 291 -31.74 -41.66 27.48
CA GLN A 291 -31.30 -42.79 26.64
C GLN A 291 -29.78 -42.82 26.47
N ALA A 292 -29.04 -42.82 27.58
CA ALA A 292 -27.60 -43.11 27.57
C ALA A 292 -27.16 -43.76 28.88
N ALA A 293 -27.72 -44.93 29.16
CA ALA A 293 -27.24 -45.84 30.20
C ALA A 293 -27.12 -47.27 29.63
N ALA A 294 -26.24 -47.45 28.66
CA ALA A 294 -25.63 -48.74 28.33
C ALA A 294 -24.45 -48.51 27.36
N ASN A 295 -23.29 -49.08 27.73
CA ASN A 295 -22.06 -49.28 26.95
C ASN A 295 -20.89 -48.36 27.29
N ALA A 296 -20.18 -48.78 28.34
CA ALA A 296 -18.78 -48.49 28.57
C ALA A 296 -17.88 -49.43 27.74
N GLY A 297 -16.83 -48.87 27.13
CA GLY A 297 -15.64 -49.60 26.68
C GLY A 297 -15.27 -49.41 25.20
N GLY A 298 -14.15 -48.72 24.95
CA GLY A 298 -13.51 -48.73 23.63
C GLY A 298 -12.64 -47.51 23.33
N ALA A 299 -11.32 -47.70 23.37
CA ALA A 299 -10.30 -46.70 23.10
C ALA A 299 -10.17 -46.33 21.61
N GLY A 300 -9.82 -45.07 21.34
CA GLY A 300 -9.00 -44.58 20.22
C GLY A 300 -9.39 -45.01 18.79
N ALA A 301 -10.12 -44.14 18.08
CA ALA A 301 -10.21 -44.17 16.62
C ALA A 301 -9.90 -42.77 16.03
N PRO A 302 -9.20 -42.70 14.88
CA PRO A 302 -8.76 -41.45 14.24
C PRO A 302 -9.94 -40.63 13.69
N PRO A 303 -9.76 -39.31 13.42
CA PRO A 303 -10.83 -38.43 13.00
C PRO A 303 -11.48 -38.90 11.69
N PRO A 304 -12.82 -38.83 11.57
CA PRO A 304 -13.53 -39.28 10.38
C PRO A 304 -13.18 -38.41 9.17
N LEU A 305 -12.99 -39.05 8.01
CA LEU A 305 -12.80 -38.42 6.71
C LEU A 305 -13.98 -37.47 6.39
N PRO A 306 -13.76 -36.39 5.61
CA PRO A 306 -14.81 -35.43 5.27
C PRO A 306 -16.01 -36.15 4.65
N THR A 307 -17.15 -36.04 5.33
CA THR A 307 -18.44 -36.50 4.83
C THR A 307 -18.78 -35.74 3.56
N VAL A 308 -19.43 -36.44 2.62
CA VAL A 308 -19.95 -35.85 1.39
C VAL A 308 -20.75 -34.59 1.76
N GLY A 309 -20.27 -33.43 1.30
CA GLY A 309 -20.71 -32.12 1.79
C GLY A 309 -22.23 -31.92 1.69
N PRO A 310 -22.76 -30.93 2.43
CA PRO A 310 -24.19 -30.79 2.62
C PRO A 310 -24.94 -30.56 1.30
N TYR A 311 -26.13 -31.13 1.21
CA TYR A 311 -27.01 -31.07 0.06
C TYR A 311 -28.05 -29.97 0.20
N TYR A 312 -28.41 -29.37 -0.92
CA TYR A 312 -29.60 -28.53 -1.06
C TYR A 312 -30.65 -29.31 -1.84
N VAL A 313 -31.92 -29.13 -1.47
CA VAL A 313 -33.07 -29.88 -2.02
C VAL A 313 -34.16 -28.90 -2.42
N ALA A 314 -34.77 -29.07 -3.58
CA ALA A 314 -35.91 -28.26 -4.02
C ALA A 314 -37.23 -28.90 -3.54
N ILE A 315 -37.86 -28.30 -2.54
CA ILE A 315 -39.17 -28.71 -1.99
C ILE A 315 -40.15 -27.59 -2.29
N ASP A 316 -41.29 -27.90 -2.91
CA ASP A 316 -42.30 -26.92 -3.36
C ASP A 316 -41.73 -25.79 -4.25
N GLY A 317 -40.76 -26.13 -5.10
CA GLY A 317 -40.09 -25.17 -5.99
C GLY A 317 -39.14 -24.20 -5.28
N LYS A 318 -38.89 -24.38 -3.98
CA LYS A 318 -37.95 -23.57 -3.19
C LYS A 318 -36.75 -24.39 -2.76
N GLN A 319 -35.58 -23.76 -2.80
CA GLN A 319 -34.36 -24.34 -2.26
C GLN A 319 -34.44 -24.41 -0.73
N ASN A 320 -34.20 -25.61 -0.20
CA ASN A 320 -34.09 -25.92 1.22
C ASN A 320 -32.74 -26.58 1.50
N GLY A 321 -32.21 -26.45 2.71
CA GLY A 321 -30.88 -26.93 3.11
C GLY A 321 -29.97 -25.79 3.57
N PRO A 322 -28.68 -26.05 3.88
CA PRO A 322 -27.96 -27.31 3.71
C PRO A 322 -28.46 -28.47 4.59
N PHE A 323 -28.52 -29.69 4.05
CA PHE A 323 -28.87 -30.92 4.75
C PHE A 323 -27.74 -31.94 4.70
N GLU A 324 -27.46 -32.57 5.84
CA GLU A 324 -26.60 -33.76 5.93
C GLU A 324 -27.35 -35.02 5.48
N VAL A 325 -26.62 -36.08 5.14
CA VAL A 325 -27.20 -37.35 4.63
C VAL A 325 -28.29 -37.91 5.54
N GLU A 326 -28.11 -37.82 6.87
CA GLU A 326 -29.11 -38.31 7.83
C GLU A 326 -30.41 -37.48 7.80
N GLN A 327 -30.30 -36.17 7.59
CA GLN A 327 -31.47 -35.29 7.46
C GLN A 327 -32.19 -35.55 6.13
N LEU A 328 -31.47 -35.90 5.06
CA LEU A 328 -32.08 -36.34 3.80
C LEU A 328 -32.87 -37.65 3.97
N ARG A 329 -32.40 -38.60 4.80
CA ARG A 329 -33.17 -39.82 5.13
C ARG A 329 -34.48 -39.49 5.81
N GLN A 330 -34.47 -38.54 6.75
CA GLN A 330 -35.69 -38.07 7.41
C GLN A 330 -36.65 -37.39 6.43
N LEU A 331 -36.14 -36.56 5.51
CA LEU A 331 -36.95 -35.93 4.46
C LEU A 331 -37.56 -36.96 3.49
N ALA A 332 -36.80 -38.00 3.14
CA ALA A 332 -37.30 -39.11 2.32
C ALA A 332 -38.40 -39.90 3.05
N ALA A 333 -38.20 -40.21 4.34
CA ALA A 333 -39.20 -40.87 5.18
C ALA A 333 -40.47 -40.01 5.37
N ALA A 334 -40.34 -38.69 5.39
CA ALA A 334 -41.44 -37.74 5.47
C ALA A 334 -42.16 -37.49 4.12
N GLY A 335 -41.68 -38.08 3.01
CA GLY A 335 -42.26 -37.90 1.67
C GLY A 335 -41.87 -36.59 0.98
N ASN A 336 -41.01 -35.78 1.58
CA ASN A 336 -40.55 -34.50 1.04
C ASN A 336 -39.36 -34.64 0.08
N LEU A 337 -38.77 -35.84 -0.01
CA LEU A 337 -37.70 -36.16 -0.94
C LEU A 337 -38.03 -37.49 -1.64
N ASN A 338 -38.03 -37.46 -2.97
CA ASN A 338 -38.20 -38.63 -3.82
C ASN A 338 -37.17 -38.62 -4.97
N GLY A 339 -37.18 -39.64 -5.83
CA GLY A 339 -36.21 -39.77 -6.90
C GLY A 339 -36.20 -38.60 -7.90
N GLN A 340 -37.31 -37.88 -8.06
CA GLN A 340 -37.42 -36.73 -8.97
C GLN A 340 -37.12 -35.39 -8.29
N THR A 341 -37.03 -35.34 -6.96
CA THR A 341 -36.69 -34.11 -6.24
C THR A 341 -35.33 -33.59 -6.70
N LEU A 342 -35.26 -32.32 -7.08
CA LEU A 342 -33.99 -31.72 -7.51
C LEU A 342 -33.09 -31.51 -6.29
N VAL A 343 -31.85 -31.96 -6.41
CA VAL A 343 -30.80 -31.81 -5.40
C VAL A 343 -29.57 -31.17 -6.02
N TRP A 344 -28.79 -30.50 -5.18
CA TRP A 344 -27.51 -29.94 -5.56
C TRP A 344 -26.54 -30.02 -4.38
N LYS A 345 -25.27 -30.32 -4.65
CA LYS A 345 -24.19 -30.20 -3.68
C LYS A 345 -22.99 -29.51 -4.31
N ASN A 346 -22.10 -29.02 -3.47
CA ASN A 346 -20.84 -28.44 -3.94
C ASN A 346 -20.08 -29.46 -4.83
N GLY A 347 -19.70 -29.02 -6.03
CA GLY A 347 -19.08 -29.88 -7.06
C GLY A 347 -20.03 -30.36 -8.16
N MET A 348 -21.34 -30.13 -8.06
CA MET A 348 -22.28 -30.39 -9.17
C MET A 348 -22.40 -29.20 -10.12
N ALA A 349 -22.41 -29.46 -11.43
CA ALA A 349 -22.54 -28.42 -12.46
C ALA A 349 -23.93 -27.75 -12.48
N ALA A 350 -24.98 -28.48 -12.11
CA ALA A 350 -26.35 -28.00 -12.06
C ALA A 350 -27.17 -28.85 -11.07
N TRP A 351 -28.37 -28.37 -10.73
CA TRP A 351 -29.37 -29.16 -10.00
C TRP A 351 -29.71 -30.43 -10.79
N ALA A 352 -29.75 -31.57 -10.11
CA ALA A 352 -30.02 -32.87 -10.72
C ALA A 352 -31.09 -33.62 -9.92
N ALA A 353 -31.84 -34.51 -10.56
CA ALA A 353 -32.82 -35.34 -9.85
C ALA A 353 -32.11 -36.25 -8.84
N ALA A 354 -32.67 -36.42 -7.64
CA ALA A 354 -32.04 -37.20 -6.57
C ALA A 354 -31.66 -38.63 -7.03
N SER A 355 -32.45 -39.25 -7.91
CA SER A 355 -32.17 -40.59 -8.46
C SER A 355 -30.93 -40.65 -9.35
N THR A 356 -30.45 -39.51 -9.83
CA THR A 356 -29.24 -39.41 -10.70
C THR A 356 -27.97 -39.15 -9.91
N VAL A 357 -28.08 -38.95 -8.59
CA VAL A 357 -26.94 -38.72 -7.69
C VAL A 357 -26.57 -40.03 -7.01
N PRO A 358 -25.41 -40.65 -7.34
CA PRO A 358 -25.03 -41.96 -6.80
C PRO A 358 -25.04 -42.04 -5.28
N ASP A 359 -24.60 -40.95 -4.63
CA ASP A 359 -24.48 -40.84 -3.18
C ASP A 359 -25.84 -40.85 -2.46
N LEU A 360 -26.94 -40.56 -3.17
CA LEU A 360 -28.29 -40.57 -2.61
C LEU A 360 -29.04 -41.90 -2.85
N ALA A 361 -28.45 -42.85 -3.57
CA ALA A 361 -29.06 -44.17 -3.74
C ALA A 361 -29.41 -44.86 -2.40
N PRO A 362 -28.57 -44.81 -1.35
CA PRO A 362 -28.92 -45.39 -0.04
C PRO A 362 -30.03 -44.64 0.71
N VAL A 363 -30.25 -43.36 0.39
CA VAL A 363 -31.31 -42.51 0.97
C VAL A 363 -32.65 -42.79 0.28
N LEU A 364 -32.63 -43.00 -1.03
CA LEU A 364 -33.83 -43.31 -1.81
C LEU A 364 -34.30 -44.76 -1.64
N ALA A 365 -33.40 -45.67 -1.26
CA ALA A 365 -33.73 -47.08 -1.00
C ALA A 365 -34.64 -47.30 0.23
N THR A 366 -34.77 -46.31 1.11
CA THR A 366 -35.67 -46.37 2.28
C THR A 366 -37.10 -45.90 1.98
N ILE A 367 -37.37 -45.53 0.72
CA ILE A 367 -38.72 -45.14 0.29
C ILE A 367 -39.50 -46.43 -0.03
N PRO A 368 -40.59 -46.75 0.69
CA PRO A 368 -41.43 -47.88 0.34
C PRO A 368 -41.97 -47.72 -1.09
N PRO A 369 -42.00 -48.79 -1.91
CA PRO A 369 -42.49 -48.70 -3.28
C PRO A 369 -43.93 -48.17 -3.30
N PRO A 370 -44.31 -47.34 -4.29
CA PRO A 370 -45.67 -46.84 -4.39
C PRO A 370 -46.65 -48.01 -4.48
N LEU A 371 -47.74 -47.92 -3.70
CA LEU A 371 -48.84 -48.88 -3.80
C LEU A 371 -49.44 -48.82 -5.22
N PRO A 372 -49.81 -49.97 -5.81
CA PRO A 372 -50.32 -50.06 -7.18
C PRO A 372 -51.63 -49.32 -7.42
#